data_AF-A0A7S0SBG2-F1
#
_entry.id   AF-A0A7S0SBG2-F1
#
_cell.length_a   1.000
_cell.length_b   1.000
_cell.length_c   1.000
_cell.angle_alpha   90.00
_cell.angle_beta   90.00
_cell.angle_gamma   90.00
#
_symmetry.space_group_name_H-M   'P 1'
#
loop_
_entity.id
_entity.type
_entity.pdbx_description
1 polymer ?
#
loop_
_entity_poly.entity_id
_entity_poly.type
_entity_poly.pdbx_seq_one_letter_code
_entity_poly.pdbx_strand_id
1 'polypeptide(L)'
;PPAAAAPAAAAPTTPADAGRENKKGARFVVRLLAHVSVCNHSCRPNAAVSVSDDLVTLYSLRAISPGEEVTVCYGTSLLWLPLQMRRTQLARVWGFLCQCPRCAADMEVVVAERERGVGVRMRQASRHGVRPSGGFSTGADEDNAEGFHEWEYGETGYEAQFDEE
;
A
#
# COMPACT_ATOMS: atom_id res chain seq x y z
N PRO A 1 0.10 -2.51 -50.71
CA PRO A 1 -0.91 -3.57 -50.48
C PRO A 1 -0.27 -4.97 -50.56
N PRO A 2 -0.85 -6.03 -49.94
CA PRO A 2 -2.02 -6.11 -49.05
C PRO A 2 -1.56 -6.48 -47.61
N ALA A 3 -2.36 -6.51 -46.54
CA ALA A 3 -3.77 -6.82 -46.44
C ALA A 3 -4.43 -6.05 -45.29
N ALA A 4 -5.59 -5.50 -45.59
CA ALA A 4 -6.55 -4.97 -44.64
C ALA A 4 -7.17 -6.12 -43.84
N ALA A 5 -7.24 -5.98 -42.52
CA ALA A 5 -8.11 -6.80 -41.67
C ALA A 5 -9.41 -6.03 -41.44
N ALA A 6 -10.51 -6.60 -41.93
CA ALA A 6 -11.88 -6.15 -41.76
C ALA A 6 -12.36 -6.33 -40.30
N PRO A 7 -13.49 -5.70 -39.90
CA PRO A 7 -13.84 -5.51 -38.50
C PRO A 7 -14.50 -6.76 -37.90
N ALA A 8 -14.10 -7.12 -36.67
CA ALA A 8 -14.74 -8.19 -35.94
C ALA A 8 -16.13 -7.73 -35.45
N ALA A 9 -17.12 -8.50 -35.87
CA ALA A 9 -18.55 -8.38 -35.63
C ALA A 9 -18.95 -8.05 -34.18
N ALA A 10 -19.94 -7.16 -34.06
CA ALA A 10 -20.78 -7.02 -32.88
C ALA A 10 -21.62 -8.28 -32.65
N ALA A 11 -21.73 -8.72 -31.41
CA ALA A 11 -22.66 -9.74 -30.95
C ALA A 11 -23.73 -9.12 -30.02
N PRO A 12 -24.95 -9.68 -29.99
CA PRO A 12 -26.19 -8.94 -29.75
C PRO A 12 -26.52 -8.66 -28.28
N THR A 13 -27.26 -7.57 -28.09
CA THR A 13 -27.96 -7.12 -26.88
C THR A 13 -29.01 -8.12 -26.39
N THR A 14 -29.07 -8.38 -25.10
CA THR A 14 -30.29 -8.86 -24.43
C THR A 14 -31.02 -7.68 -23.77
N PRO A 15 -32.34 -7.50 -24.01
CA PRO A 15 -33.11 -6.43 -23.40
C PRO A 15 -33.80 -6.88 -22.11
N ALA A 16 -34.05 -5.89 -21.25
CA ALA A 16 -35.09 -5.85 -20.23
C ALA A 16 -35.05 -6.92 -19.12
N ASP A 17 -34.54 -6.51 -17.95
CA ASP A 17 -35.29 -6.77 -16.73
C ASP A 17 -35.55 -5.43 -16.04
N ALA A 18 -36.80 -4.99 -16.14
CA ALA A 18 -37.30 -3.78 -15.53
C ALA A 18 -37.63 -4.08 -14.07
N GLY A 19 -37.08 -3.26 -13.18
CA GLY A 19 -37.63 -3.10 -11.83
C GLY A 19 -36.82 -3.71 -10.70
N ARG A 20 -35.83 -2.95 -10.22
CA ARG A 20 -35.66 -2.67 -8.78
C ARG A 20 -34.73 -1.47 -8.60
N GLU A 21 -35.31 -0.29 -8.46
CA GLU A 21 -34.55 0.91 -8.09
C GLU A 21 -34.15 0.82 -6.61
N ASN A 22 -32.98 0.22 -6.34
CA ASN A 22 -32.29 0.37 -5.07
C ASN A 22 -31.31 1.55 -5.19
N LYS A 23 -31.59 2.62 -4.46
CA LYS A 23 -30.74 3.81 -4.38
C LYS A 23 -29.35 3.43 -3.85
N LYS A 24 -28.33 3.74 -4.65
CA LYS A 24 -26.87 3.61 -4.43
C LYS A 24 -26.30 2.19 -4.42
N GLY A 25 -26.46 1.45 -5.52
CA GLY A 25 -25.57 0.32 -5.83
C GLY A 25 -24.39 0.81 -6.67
N ALA A 26 -23.18 0.85 -6.10
CA ALA A 26 -21.98 1.02 -6.91
C ALA A 26 -21.86 -0.17 -7.86
N ARG A 27 -21.76 0.09 -9.17
CA ARG A 27 -21.51 -0.95 -10.18
C ARG A 27 -20.01 -1.08 -10.34
N PHE A 28 -19.46 -2.19 -9.84
CA PHE A 28 -18.05 -2.53 -10.04
C PHE A 28 -17.89 -3.33 -11.33
N VAL A 29 -16.86 -3.01 -12.11
CA VAL A 29 -16.48 -3.74 -13.32
C VAL A 29 -15.06 -4.26 -13.12
N VAL A 30 -14.89 -5.58 -13.14
CA VAL A 30 -13.59 -6.24 -13.03
C VAL A 30 -13.12 -6.66 -14.42
N ARG A 31 -11.84 -6.41 -14.74
CA ARG A 31 -11.23 -6.76 -16.03
C ARG A 31 -9.90 -7.47 -15.83
N LEU A 32 -9.64 -8.48 -16.65
CA LEU A 32 -8.36 -9.19 -16.67
C LEU A 32 -7.49 -8.65 -17.81
N LEU A 33 -6.27 -8.21 -17.48
CA LEU A 33 -5.40 -7.49 -18.41
C LEU A 33 -4.03 -8.19 -18.50
N ALA A 34 -3.97 -9.30 -19.23
CA ALA A 34 -2.79 -10.18 -19.28
C ALA A 34 -1.48 -9.43 -19.60
N HIS A 35 -1.49 -8.48 -20.54
CA HIS A 35 -0.29 -7.73 -20.92
C HIS A 35 0.12 -6.66 -19.92
N VAL A 36 -0.80 -6.16 -19.09
CA VAL A 36 -0.49 -5.16 -18.06
C VAL A 36 -0.08 -5.85 -16.76
N SER A 37 -0.66 -7.01 -16.47
CA SER A 37 -0.40 -7.79 -15.26
C SER A 37 1.02 -8.32 -15.14
N VAL A 38 1.83 -8.29 -16.20
CA VAL A 38 3.27 -8.63 -16.14
C VAL A 38 4.13 -7.48 -15.61
N CYS A 39 3.62 -6.25 -15.56
CA CYS A 39 4.38 -5.10 -15.10
C CYS A 39 4.49 -5.10 -13.57
N ASN A 40 5.71 -5.11 -13.06
CA ASN A 40 5.95 -5.10 -11.62
C ASN A 40 5.67 -3.73 -10.98
N HIS A 41 5.55 -3.75 -9.65
CA HIS A 41 5.29 -2.55 -8.86
C HIS A 41 6.56 -1.70 -8.65
N SER A 42 6.43 -0.38 -8.75
CA SER A 42 7.37 0.58 -8.17
C SER A 42 6.65 1.77 -7.54
N CYS A 43 7.09 2.24 -6.36
CA CYS A 43 6.58 3.47 -5.77
C CYS A 43 7.10 4.75 -6.48
N ARG A 44 8.00 4.57 -7.46
CA ARG A 44 8.44 5.57 -8.43
C ARG A 44 8.40 4.92 -9.83
N PRO A 45 7.21 4.74 -10.41
CA PRO A 45 7.05 3.97 -11.65
C PRO A 45 7.63 4.72 -12.85
N ASN A 46 7.92 3.98 -13.93
CA ASN A 46 8.29 4.55 -15.22
C ASN A 46 7.15 4.51 -16.24
N ALA A 47 6.08 3.76 -15.97
CA ALA A 47 4.87 3.70 -16.77
C ALA A 47 3.61 3.84 -15.90
N ALA A 48 2.51 4.24 -16.53
CA ALA A 48 1.20 4.34 -15.91
C ALA A 48 0.15 3.69 -16.79
N VAL A 49 -0.90 3.18 -16.15
CA VAL A 49 -2.03 2.53 -16.80
C VAL A 49 -3.22 3.46 -16.68
N SER A 50 -3.87 3.75 -17.80
CA SER A 50 -5.17 4.39 -17.85
C SER A 50 -6.19 3.41 -18.40
N VAL A 51 -7.33 3.31 -17.73
CA VAL A 51 -8.48 2.52 -18.17
C VAL A 51 -9.60 3.52 -18.46
N SER A 52 -10.07 3.56 -19.70
CA SER A 52 -11.17 4.42 -20.13
C SER A 52 -12.09 3.63 -21.02
N ASP A 53 -13.37 3.56 -20.66
CA ASP A 53 -14.38 2.74 -21.31
C ASP A 53 -13.89 1.30 -21.52
N ASP A 54 -13.57 0.92 -22.76
CA ASP A 54 -13.09 -0.40 -23.17
C ASP A 54 -11.61 -0.44 -23.59
N LEU A 55 -10.89 0.68 -23.44
CA LEU A 55 -9.48 0.76 -23.79
C LEU A 55 -8.61 0.83 -22.53
N VAL A 56 -7.61 -0.04 -22.48
CA VAL A 56 -6.53 0.05 -21.50
C VAL A 56 -5.27 0.52 -22.20
N THR A 57 -4.77 1.67 -21.75
CA THR A 57 -3.58 2.31 -22.29
C THR A 57 -2.46 2.26 -21.26
N LEU A 58 -1.37 1.58 -21.60
CA LEU A 58 -0.11 1.66 -20.87
C LEU A 58 0.79 2.68 -21.56
N TYR A 59 1.21 3.71 -20.84
CA TYR A 59 2.06 4.76 -21.39
C TYR A 59 3.23 5.06 -20.46
N SER A 60 4.34 5.50 -21.03
CA SER A 60 5.55 5.84 -20.28
C SER A 60 5.46 7.24 -19.65
N LEU A 61 5.86 7.37 -18.39
CA LEU A 61 5.97 8.65 -17.66
C LEU A 61 7.32 9.34 -17.90
N ARG A 62 8.31 8.59 -18.42
CA ARG A 62 9.65 9.07 -18.79
C ARG A 62 10.22 8.22 -19.91
N ALA A 63 11.33 8.65 -20.49
CA ALA A 63 12.09 7.79 -21.40
C ALA A 63 12.54 6.50 -20.68
N ILE A 64 12.34 5.37 -21.34
CA ILE A 64 12.71 4.03 -20.87
C ILE A 64 13.80 3.51 -21.81
N SER A 65 14.93 3.10 -21.26
CA SER A 65 16.05 2.59 -22.05
C SER A 65 15.83 1.13 -22.45
N PRO A 66 16.41 0.64 -23.56
CA PRO A 66 16.36 -0.77 -23.91
C PRO A 66 16.91 -1.65 -22.77
N GLY A 67 16.16 -2.69 -22.39
CA GLY A 67 16.52 -3.59 -21.29
C GLY A 67 16.13 -3.10 -19.90
N GLU A 68 15.59 -1.89 -19.78
CA GLU A 68 15.03 -1.39 -18.52
C GLU A 68 13.65 -1.99 -18.25
N GLU A 69 13.40 -2.44 -17.02
CA GLU A 69 12.13 -3.03 -16.62
C GLU A 69 11.00 -1.99 -16.59
N VAL A 70 9.85 -2.34 -17.16
CA VAL A 70 8.64 -1.51 -17.10
C VAL A 70 7.91 -1.75 -15.78
N THR A 71 7.73 -0.68 -15.00
CA THR A 71 7.11 -0.72 -13.68
C THR A 71 5.94 0.25 -13.58
N VAL A 72 4.89 -0.18 -12.89
CA VAL A 72 3.65 0.59 -12.69
C VAL A 72 3.37 0.76 -11.19
N CYS A 73 2.52 1.71 -10.83
CA CYS A 73 2.01 1.80 -9.46
C CYS A 73 0.71 1.01 -9.35
N TYR A 74 0.64 0.08 -8.40
CA TYR A 74 -0.53 -0.78 -8.21
C TYR A 74 -1.70 -0.07 -7.52
N GLY A 75 -1.45 1.05 -6.86
CA GLY A 75 -2.49 1.86 -6.23
C GLY A 75 -2.06 3.31 -6.15
N THR A 76 -2.84 4.21 -6.74
CA THR A 76 -2.55 5.65 -6.73
C THR A 76 -2.50 6.20 -5.30
N SER A 77 -3.30 5.65 -4.39
CA SER A 77 -3.29 5.97 -2.96
C SER A 77 -1.94 5.65 -2.29
N LEU A 78 -1.25 4.59 -2.73
CA LEU A 78 0.06 4.22 -2.20
C LEU A 78 1.09 5.34 -2.40
N LEU A 79 0.96 6.16 -3.44
CA LEU A 79 1.94 7.22 -3.69
C LEU A 79 1.97 8.28 -2.58
N TRP A 80 0.86 8.49 -1.88
CA TRP A 80 0.72 9.49 -0.83
C TRP A 80 1.06 8.97 0.57
N LEU A 81 1.19 7.65 0.72
CA LEU A 81 1.41 7.01 2.01
C LEU A 81 2.89 7.02 2.43
N PRO A 82 3.17 7.07 3.75
CA PRO A 82 4.51 6.89 4.29
C PRO A 82 5.01 5.45 4.07
N LEU A 83 6.33 5.28 4.12
CA LEU A 83 7.00 4.03 3.78
C LEU A 83 6.42 2.78 4.46
N GLN A 84 6.21 2.84 5.77
CA GLN A 84 5.69 1.71 6.55
C GLN A 84 4.32 1.28 6.03
N MET A 85 3.39 2.24 5.87
CA MET A 85 2.05 1.96 5.36
C MET A 85 2.08 1.40 3.94
N ARG A 86 2.92 1.94 3.05
CA ARG A 86 3.07 1.39 1.69
C ARG A 86 3.51 -0.07 1.71
N ARG A 87 4.53 -0.40 2.51
CA ARG A 87 5.04 -1.78 2.61
C ARG A 87 4.03 -2.73 3.22
N THR A 88 3.33 -2.32 4.27
CA THR A 88 2.29 -3.14 4.90
C THR A 88 1.15 -3.43 3.92
N GLN A 89 0.67 -2.41 3.20
CA GLN A 89 -0.38 -2.58 2.19
C GLN A 89 0.07 -3.51 1.05
N LEU A 90 1.29 -3.30 0.54
CA LEU A 90 1.83 -4.14 -0.53
C LEU A 90 2.03 -5.60 -0.08
N ALA A 91 2.51 -5.81 1.14
CA ALA A 91 2.68 -7.13 1.72
C ALA A 91 1.34 -7.82 1.99
N ARG A 92 0.32 -7.09 2.45
CA ARG A 92 -1.02 -7.64 2.74
C ARG A 92 -1.76 -8.06 1.47
N VAL A 93 -1.71 -7.25 0.42
CA VAL A 93 -2.51 -7.48 -0.80
C VAL A 93 -1.75 -8.34 -1.82
N TRP A 94 -0.44 -8.12 -2.00
CA TRP A 94 0.35 -8.81 -3.03
C TRP A 94 1.44 -9.73 -2.48
N GLY A 95 1.69 -9.74 -1.16
CA GLY A 95 2.63 -10.68 -0.56
C GLY A 95 4.12 -10.36 -0.77
N PHE A 96 4.49 -9.13 -1.15
CA PHE A 96 5.89 -8.75 -1.33
C PHE A 96 6.27 -7.44 -0.63
N LEU A 97 7.57 -7.26 -0.37
CA LEU A 97 8.13 -6.04 0.18
C LEU A 97 8.80 -5.22 -0.94
N CYS A 98 8.29 -4.01 -1.17
CA CYS A 98 8.84 -3.12 -2.19
C CYS A 98 10.22 -2.58 -1.80
N GLN A 99 11.19 -2.73 -2.71
CA GLN A 99 12.58 -2.30 -2.59
C GLN A 99 12.97 -1.24 -3.64
N CYS A 100 11.97 -0.56 -4.24
CA CYS A 100 12.24 0.45 -5.26
C CYS A 100 13.09 1.62 -4.72
N PRO A 101 13.72 2.45 -5.59
CA PRO A 101 14.59 3.54 -5.16
C PRO A 101 13.95 4.53 -4.17
N ARG A 102 12.65 4.79 -4.31
CA ARG A 102 11.90 5.62 -3.35
C ARG A 102 11.82 4.97 -1.97
N CYS A 103 11.54 3.66 -1.91
CA CYS A 103 11.51 2.93 -0.65
C CYS A 103 12.90 2.82 -0.01
N ALA A 104 13.96 2.73 -0.81
CA ALA A 104 15.34 2.76 -0.32
C ALA A 104 15.68 4.12 0.30
N ALA A 105 15.40 5.22 -0.40
CA ALA A 105 15.63 6.57 0.12
C ALA A 105 14.82 6.86 1.40
N ASP A 106 13.53 6.49 1.42
CA ASP A 106 12.70 6.68 2.61
C ASP A 106 13.22 5.84 3.80
N MET A 107 13.78 4.64 3.55
CA MET A 107 14.40 3.81 4.60
C MET A 107 15.63 4.48 5.20
N GLU A 108 16.49 5.08 4.37
CA GLU A 108 17.67 5.81 4.84
C GLU A 108 17.28 6.96 5.78
N VAL A 109 16.22 7.71 5.45
CA VAL A 109 15.68 8.77 6.31
C VAL A 109 15.22 8.21 7.65
N VAL A 110 14.44 7.13 7.64
CA VAL A 110 13.93 6.49 8.87
C VAL A 110 15.07 5.97 9.75
N VAL A 111 16.10 5.36 9.15
CA VAL A 111 17.28 4.90 9.90
C VAL A 111 18.02 6.08 10.51
N ALA A 112 18.27 7.14 9.74
CA ALA A 112 18.94 8.33 10.24
C ALA A 112 18.16 9.03 11.37
N GLU A 113 16.83 9.09 11.28
CA GLU A 113 15.98 9.60 12.37
C GLU A 113 16.05 8.73 13.62
N ARG A 114 16.05 7.41 13.46
CA ARG A 114 16.21 6.46 14.57
C ARG A 114 17.57 6.64 15.24
N GLU A 115 18.65 6.74 14.48
CA GLU A 115 19.99 6.97 15.01
C GLU A 115 20.11 8.28 15.79
N ARG A 116 19.48 9.37 15.31
CA ARG A 116 19.39 10.63 16.07
C ARG A 116 18.63 10.46 17.38
N GLY A 117 17.64 9.57 17.44
CA GLY A 117 16.90 9.24 18.66
C GLY A 117 17.64 8.29 19.62
N VAL A 118 18.58 7.47 19.12
CA VAL A 118 19.41 6.56 19.92
C VAL A 118 20.46 7.39 20.68
N GLY A 119 20.03 7.95 21.82
CA GLY A 119 20.85 8.82 22.67
C GLY A 119 20.04 9.91 23.36
N VAL A 120 18.86 10.25 22.82
CA VAL A 120 17.87 11.08 23.51
C VAL A 120 17.20 10.18 24.55
N ARG A 121 17.72 10.18 25.78
CA ARG A 121 16.95 9.67 26.92
C ARG A 121 15.64 10.45 26.95
N MET A 122 14.56 9.80 26.51
CA MET A 122 13.21 10.30 26.76
C MET A 122 13.16 10.58 28.25
N ARG A 123 13.14 11.86 28.64
CA ARG A 123 12.89 12.22 30.03
C ARG A 123 11.46 11.78 30.24
N GLN A 124 11.29 10.55 30.73
CA GLN A 124 10.01 10.13 31.27
C GLN A 124 9.70 11.17 32.34
N ALA A 125 8.78 12.06 32.03
CA ALA A 125 8.16 12.91 33.02
C ALA A 125 7.33 11.95 33.89
N SER A 126 8.01 11.25 34.79
CA SER A 126 7.37 10.61 35.91
C SER A 126 6.63 11.73 36.63
N ARG A 127 5.31 11.58 36.75
CA ARG A 127 4.44 12.46 37.56
C ARG A 127 4.94 12.59 39.00
N HIS A 128 5.85 11.72 39.42
CA HIS A 128 6.54 11.74 40.71
C HIS A 128 8.03 11.92 40.41
N GLY A 129 8.61 13.07 40.76
CA GLY A 129 9.93 13.52 40.30
C GLY A 129 11.08 12.50 40.32
N VAL A 130 12.17 12.87 39.64
CA VAL A 130 13.42 12.10 39.41
C VAL A 130 13.72 11.10 40.53
N ARG A 131 13.54 9.80 40.25
CA ARG A 131 14.04 8.73 41.13
C ARG A 131 15.56 8.67 41.00
N PRO A 132 16.33 8.68 42.11
CA PRO A 132 17.76 8.47 42.03
C PRO A 132 18.05 7.05 41.53
N SER A 133 19.10 6.92 40.73
CA SER A 133 19.53 5.66 40.12
C SER A 133 20.06 4.68 41.19
N GLY A 134 19.15 3.93 41.81
CA GLY A 134 19.45 2.68 42.50
C GLY A 134 19.44 1.53 41.49
N GLY A 135 20.43 0.64 41.58
CA GLY A 135 20.64 -0.48 40.65
C GLY A 135 19.41 -1.37 40.50
N PHE A 136 19.26 -1.94 39.30
CA PHE A 136 18.20 -2.86 38.92
C PHE A 136 18.29 -4.14 39.77
N SER A 137 17.44 -4.29 40.78
CA SER A 137 17.24 -5.57 41.46
C SER A 137 16.39 -6.46 40.56
N THR A 138 16.95 -7.58 40.11
CA THR A 138 16.21 -8.68 39.47
C THR A 138 15.43 -9.49 40.52
N GLY A 139 14.74 -8.82 41.42
CA GLY A 139 13.70 -9.42 42.23
C GLY A 139 12.43 -9.37 41.41
N ALA A 140 11.88 -10.53 41.07
CA ALA A 140 10.55 -10.62 40.50
C ALA A 140 9.57 -10.06 41.55
N ASP A 141 9.20 -8.79 41.41
CA ASP A 141 8.06 -8.24 42.14
C ASP A 141 6.82 -8.89 41.52
N GLU A 142 6.29 -9.92 42.20
CA GLU A 142 5.11 -10.71 41.80
C GLU A 142 3.83 -9.86 41.68
N ASP A 143 3.89 -8.57 42.03
CA ASP A 143 2.76 -7.63 42.02
C ASP A 143 2.71 -6.67 40.80
N ASN A 144 3.64 -6.77 39.83
CA ASN A 144 3.65 -5.90 38.65
C ASN A 144 3.49 -6.68 37.32
N ALA A 145 2.55 -7.63 37.31
CA ALA A 145 2.11 -8.34 36.10
C ALA A 145 1.16 -7.51 35.21
N GLU A 146 0.71 -6.34 35.65
CA GLU A 146 -0.28 -5.49 34.93
C GLU A 146 0.34 -4.58 33.85
N GLY A 147 1.55 -4.89 33.37
CA GLY A 147 2.30 -4.03 32.45
C GLY A 147 2.56 -4.60 31.06
N PHE A 148 2.19 -5.85 30.79
CA PHE A 148 2.33 -6.46 29.47
C PHE A 148 0.94 -6.67 28.86
N HIS A 149 0.45 -5.66 28.14
CA HIS A 149 -0.63 -5.88 27.19
C HIS A 149 -0.07 -6.70 26.02
N GLU A 150 -0.55 -7.95 25.91
CA GLU A 150 -0.44 -8.72 24.69
C GLU A 150 -1.26 -8.00 23.61
N TRP A 151 -0.60 -7.56 22.55
CA TRP A 151 -1.27 -6.87 21.46
C TRP A 151 -1.84 -7.90 20.50
N GLU A 152 -3.17 -8.01 20.45
CA GLU A 152 -3.85 -8.77 19.41
C GLU A 152 -4.08 -7.89 18.16
N TYR A 153 -4.01 -8.55 17.00
CA TYR A 153 -4.27 -7.94 15.70
C TYR A 153 -5.71 -7.41 15.64
N GLY A 154 -5.89 -6.08 15.52
CA GLY A 154 -7.20 -5.42 15.33
C GLY A 154 -7.52 -4.26 16.28
N GLU A 155 -6.76 -4.05 17.36
CA GLU A 155 -7.13 -3.09 18.43
C GLU A 155 -6.93 -1.60 18.11
N THR A 156 -6.22 -1.26 17.03
CA THR A 156 -5.96 0.16 16.71
C THR A 156 -7.15 0.89 16.09
N GLY A 157 -8.26 0.20 15.80
CA GLY A 157 -9.46 0.78 15.18
C GLY A 157 -9.24 1.36 13.77
N TYR A 158 -8.03 1.22 13.22
CA TYR A 158 -7.64 1.78 11.92
C TYR A 158 -8.19 0.95 10.75
N GLU A 159 -8.66 -0.27 11.01
CA GLU A 159 -9.19 -1.19 9.99
C GLU A 159 -10.63 -0.84 9.59
N ALA A 160 -11.41 -0.21 10.48
CA ALA A 160 -12.78 0.24 10.18
C ALA A 160 -12.82 1.42 9.17
N GLN A 161 -11.67 1.97 8.79
CA GLN A 161 -11.58 3.06 7.82
C GLN A 161 -11.60 2.59 6.36
N PHE A 162 -11.57 1.28 6.10
CA PHE A 162 -11.46 0.72 4.75
C PHE A 162 -12.50 -0.36 4.42
N ASP A 163 -13.44 -0.64 5.32
CA ASP A 163 -14.53 -1.62 5.08
C ASP A 163 -15.75 -1.01 4.34
N GLU A 164 -15.69 0.24 3.88
CA GLU A 164 -16.81 0.95 3.21
C GLU A 164 -16.60 1.25 1.70
N GLU A 165 -15.75 0.52 0.97
CA GLU A 165 -15.74 0.57 -0.51
C GLU A 165 -16.09 -0.74 -1.21
#